data_AF-A0A5K1EXD8-F1
#
_entry.id   AF-A0A5K1EXD8-F1
#
_cell.length_a   1.000
_cell.length_b   1.000
_cell.length_c   1.000
_cell.angle_alpha   90.00
_cell.angle_beta   90.00
_cell.angle_gamma   90.00
#
_symmetry.space_group_name_H-M   'P 1'
#
loop_
_entity.id
_entity.type
_entity.pdbx_description
1 polymer ?
#
loop_
_entity_poly.entity_id
_entity_poly.type
_entity_poly.pdbx_seq_one_letter_code
_entity_poly.pdbx_strand_id
1 'polypeptide(L)' 'SLGMCTRCGDLKVIACSKCRGQGVIQAVSFSMVNDILVPLGNTASSSKPCPGCSAKGHLSCPNCSMKI' A
#
# COMPACT_ATOMS: atom_id res chain seq x y z
N SER A 1 -18.07 -11.16 21.87
CA SER A 1 -17.07 -10.57 20.95
C SER A 1 -16.67 -11.63 19.94
N LEU A 2 -16.61 -11.32 18.65
CA LEU A 2 -16.41 -12.29 17.55
C LEU A 2 -14.99 -12.90 17.47
N GLY A 3 -14.11 -12.67 18.45
CA GLY A 3 -12.77 -13.29 18.51
C GLY A 3 -11.79 -12.84 17.41
N MET A 4 -12.12 -11.79 16.67
CA MET A 4 -11.33 -11.28 15.55
C MET A 4 -10.31 -10.23 16.02
N CYS A 5 -9.20 -10.09 15.28
CA CYS A 5 -8.26 -9.00 15.54
C CYS A 5 -8.90 -7.66 15.19
N THR A 6 -8.91 -6.70 16.12
CA THR A 6 -9.50 -5.37 15.91
C THR A 6 -8.79 -4.55 14.82
N ARG A 7 -7.58 -4.94 14.44
CA ARG A 7 -6.76 -4.22 13.46
C ARG A 7 -6.88 -4.76 12.03
N CYS A 8 -7.01 -6.09 11.86
CA CYS A 8 -7.06 -6.71 10.54
C CYS A 8 -8.29 -7.60 10.31
N GLY A 9 -9.21 -7.67 11.29
CA GLY A 9 -10.27 -8.68 11.29
C GLY A 9 -9.67 -10.08 11.21
N ASP A 10 -10.23 -10.90 10.33
CA ASP A 10 -9.77 -12.27 10.04
C ASP A 10 -8.71 -12.36 8.93
N LEU A 11 -8.39 -11.24 8.26
CA LEU A 11 -7.49 -11.25 7.10
C LEU A 11 -6.04 -11.55 7.47
N LYS A 12 -5.64 -11.30 8.73
CA LYS A 12 -4.27 -11.46 9.25
C LYS A 12 -3.20 -10.65 8.50
N VAL A 13 -3.61 -9.78 7.58
CA VAL A 13 -2.77 -8.84 6.83
C VAL A 13 -3.39 -7.45 6.88
N ILE A 14 -2.55 -6.43 6.71
CA ILE A 14 -2.95 -5.02 6.64
C ILE A 14 -2.36 -4.40 5.36
N ALA A 15 -3.07 -3.42 4.78
CA ALA A 15 -2.55 -2.69 3.63
C ALA A 15 -1.23 -1.99 4.01
N CYS A 16 -0.24 -2.05 3.11
CA CYS A 16 1.00 -1.32 3.29
C CYS A 16 0.70 0.17 3.23
N SER A 17 1.00 0.92 4.29
CA SER A 17 0.75 2.36 4.37
C SER A 17 1.54 3.17 3.35
N LYS A 18 2.75 2.69 2.96
CA LYS A 18 3.63 3.38 2.01
C LYS A 18 3.09 3.38 0.58
N CYS A 19 2.60 2.23 0.09
CA CYS A 19 2.03 2.11 -1.26
C CYS A 19 0.49 2.03 -1.26
N ARG A 20 -0.15 2.21 -0.10
CA ARG A 20 -1.61 2.15 0.08
C ARG A 20 -2.26 0.92 -0.58
N GLY A 21 -1.65 -0.26 -0.44
CA GLY A 21 -2.18 -1.48 -1.05
C GLY A 21 -1.67 -1.81 -2.46
N GLN A 22 -1.02 -0.89 -3.17
CA GLN A 22 -0.69 -1.07 -4.60
C GLN A 22 0.53 -1.95 -4.88
N GLY A 23 1.41 -2.16 -3.90
CA GLY A 23 2.69 -2.86 -4.11
C GLY A 23 3.75 -2.03 -4.85
N VAL A 24 3.40 -0.88 -5.40
CA VAL A 24 4.32 0.03 -6.08
C VAL A 24 4.22 1.44 -5.50
N ILE A 25 5.32 2.18 -5.54
CA ILE A 25 5.34 3.60 -5.23
C ILE A 25 5.51 4.33 -6.55
N GLN A 26 4.57 5.21 -6.88
CA GLN A 26 4.75 6.15 -7.98
C GLN A 26 5.73 7.22 -7.51
N ALA A 27 6.85 7.36 -8.21
CA ALA A 27 7.73 8.50 -8.01
C ALA A 27 6.99 9.75 -8.51
N VAL A 28 6.33 10.47 -7.60
CA VAL A 28 5.82 11.80 -7.91
C VAL A 28 7.01 12.74 -7.89
N SER A 29 7.54 13.07 -9.08
CA SER A 29 8.39 14.23 -9.24
C SER A 29 7.53 15.43 -8.87
N PHE A 30 7.85 16.12 -7.77
CA PHE A 30 7.17 17.35 -7.38
C PHE A 30 7.54 18.48 -8.35
N SER A 31 6.95 18.44 -9.55
CA SER A 31 6.72 19.63 -10.35
C SER A 31 5.33 20.11 -9.99
N MET A 32 5.30 21.16 -9.18
CA MET A 32 4.12 21.89 -8.75
C MET A 32 3.38 22.42 -9.98
N VAL A 33 2.40 21.69 -10.51
CA VAL A 33 1.37 22.26 -11.38
C VAL A 33 0.01 21.67 -11.05
N ASN A 34 -0.90 22.61 -10.97
CA ASN A 34 -2.30 22.55 -10.63
C ASN A 34 -3.12 21.68 -11.61
N ASP A 35 -4.31 21.29 -11.14
CA ASP A 35 -5.49 20.94 -11.93
C ASP A 35 -5.59 19.55 -12.62
N ILE A 36 -6.60 18.81 -12.14
CA ILE A 36 -7.55 18.02 -12.93
C ILE A 36 -7.03 16.79 -13.71
N LEU A 37 -7.42 15.63 -13.19
CA LEU A 37 -7.92 14.43 -13.89
C LEU A 37 -7.52 14.28 -15.37
N VAL A 38 -6.65 13.30 -15.66
CA VAL A 38 -6.64 12.59 -16.95
C VAL A 38 -6.62 11.07 -16.71
N PRO A 39 -7.59 10.32 -17.26
CA PRO A 39 -7.61 8.86 -17.24
C PRO A 39 -6.70 8.28 -18.31
N LEU A 40 -6.06 7.14 -18.00
CA LEU A 40 -5.56 6.14 -18.95
C LEU A 40 -4.68 6.65 -20.13
N GLY A 41 -3.35 6.61 -19.97
CA GLY A 41 -2.45 6.70 -21.12
C GLY A 41 -1.03 7.15 -20.78
N ASN A 42 -0.08 6.22 -20.84
CA ASN A 42 1.29 6.40 -21.36
C ASN A 42 2.15 7.60 -20.91
N THR A 43 1.98 8.13 -19.69
CA THR A 43 3.12 8.77 -19.03
C THR A 43 3.95 7.65 -18.39
N ALA A 44 5.22 7.51 -18.78
CA ALA A 44 6.16 6.57 -18.18
C ALA A 44 6.49 7.00 -16.74
N SER A 45 5.47 7.01 -15.88
CA SER A 45 5.59 7.11 -14.45
C SER A 45 6.37 5.87 -14.03
N SER A 46 7.65 6.06 -13.71
CA SER A 46 8.51 4.97 -13.26
C SER A 46 8.00 4.50 -11.90
N SER A 47 7.09 3.53 -11.93
CA SER A 47 6.62 2.86 -10.73
C SER A 47 7.75 1.97 -10.23
N LYS A 48 8.11 2.15 -8.96
CA LYS A 48 9.13 1.34 -8.32
C LYS A 48 8.45 0.36 -7.37
N PRO A 49 8.92 -0.89 -7.27
CA PRO A 49 8.39 -1.82 -6.28
C PRO A 49 8.52 -1.22 -4.89
N CYS A 50 7.46 -1.30 -4.10
CA CYS A 50 7.45 -0.74 -2.76
C CYS A 50 8.39 -1.57 -1.88
N PRO A 51 9.52 -1.00 -1.39
CA PRO A 51 10.43 -1.74 -0.53
C PRO A 51 9.78 -2.05 0.83
N GLY A 52 8.80 -1.25 1.24
CA GLY A 52 8.09 -1.42 2.51
C GLY A 52 7.17 -2.64 2.58
N CYS A 53 6.80 -3.24 1.45
CA CYS A 53 6.02 -4.49 1.42
C CYS A 53 6.58 -5.51 0.43
N SER A 54 7.81 -5.31 -0.07
CA SER A 54 8.41 -6.16 -1.11
C SER A 54 7.47 -6.41 -2.29
N ALA A 55 6.86 -5.33 -2.80
CA ALA A 55 5.87 -5.35 -3.87
C ALA A 55 4.54 -6.10 -3.64
N LYS A 56 4.27 -6.60 -2.43
CA LYS A 56 3.02 -7.33 -2.12
C LYS A 56 1.80 -6.43 -1.95
N GLY A 57 2.01 -5.15 -1.63
CA GLY A 57 0.93 -4.20 -1.30
C GLY A 57 0.38 -4.33 0.12
N HIS A 58 0.71 -5.40 0.84
CA HIS A 58 0.25 -5.66 2.20
C HIS A 58 1.39 -6.17 3.09
N LEU A 59 1.15 -6.14 4.38
CA LEU A 59 2.05 -6.62 5.43
C LEU A 59 1.27 -7.56 6.35
N SER A 60 1.94 -8.53 6.96
CA SER A 60 1.33 -9.34 8.02
C SER A 60 0.88 -8.43 9.17
N CYS A 61 -0.30 -8.71 9.72
CA CYS A 61 -0.79 -7.93 10.85
C CYS A 61 0.17 -8.15 12.04
N PRO A 62 0.81 -7.10 12.58
CA PRO A 62 1.77 -7.26 13.65
C PRO A 62 1.10 -7.81 14.92
N ASN A 63 -0.15 -7.45 15.19
CA ASN A 63 -0.91 -7.98 16.34
C ASN A 63 -1.21 -9.49 16.23
N CYS A 64 -1.31 -10.04 15.02
CA CYS A 64 -1.52 -11.47 14.80
C CYS A 64 -0.21 -12.24 14.63
N SER A 65 0.86 -11.54 14.22
CA SER A 65 2.17 -12.11 13.96
C SER A 65 3.04 -12.18 15.22
N MET A 66 2.64 -11.47 16.29
CA MET A 66 3.16 -11.69 17.64
C MET A 66 2.62 -13.04 18.15
N LYS A 67 3.29 -14.13 17.77
CA LYS A 67 3.22 -15.36 18.54
C LYS A 67 3.89 -15.08 19.89
N ILE A 68 3.15 -15.36 20.97
CA ILE A 68 3.64 -15.33 22.34
C ILE A 68 4.85 -16.24 22.50
#